data_AF-A0AAD9V0V3-F1
#
_entry.id   AF-A0AAD9V0V3-F1
#
_cell.length_a   1.000
_cell.length_b   1.000
_cell.length_c   1.000
_cell.angle_alpha   90.00
_cell.angle_beta   90.00
_cell.angle_gamma   90.00
#
_symmetry.space_group_name_H-M   'P 1'
#
loop_
_entity.id
_entity.type
_entity.pdbx_description
1 polymer ?
#
loop_
_entity_poly.entity_id
_entity_poly.type
_entity_poly.pdbx_seq_one_letter_code
_entity_poly.pdbx_strand_id
1 'polypeptide(L)' 'MHPSLAPHLHSECLKIIEQLHRCHEEHPVSKFLGKCNDIKRALNVCLKEEDLRKRRKNLEEARRKRKKLQEFCSDE' A
#
# COMPACT_ATOMS: atom_id res chain seq x y z
N MET A 1 6.48 -0.76 10.55
CA MET A 1 5.01 -0.63 10.64
C MET A 1 4.44 -0.81 9.24
N HIS A 2 3.56 -1.79 9.02
CA HIS A 2 2.82 -1.89 7.75
C HIS A 2 1.51 -1.09 7.88
N PRO A 3 0.98 -0.50 6.79
CA PRO A 3 -0.35 0.09 6.80
C PRO A 3 -1.44 -0.97 7.07
N SER A 4 -2.67 -0.54 7.29
CA SER A 4 -3.81 -1.44 7.50
C SER A 4 -4.02 -2.36 6.28
N LEU A 5 -4.02 -3.69 6.45
CA LEU A 5 -4.20 -4.68 5.37
C LEU A 5 -5.67 -4.81 4.92
N ALA A 6 -6.49 -3.75 5.04
CA ALA A 6 -7.88 -3.85 4.66
C ALA A 6 -7.99 -4.18 3.14
N PRO A 7 -8.74 -5.24 2.75
CA PRO A 7 -8.75 -5.75 1.38
C PRO A 7 -9.10 -4.71 0.31
N HIS A 8 -10.01 -3.79 0.64
CA HIS A 8 -10.46 -2.72 -0.26
C HIS A 8 -9.37 -1.68 -0.54
N LEU A 9 -8.34 -1.60 0.30
CA LEU A 9 -7.29 -0.58 0.22
C LEU A 9 -6.11 -1.00 -0.67
N HIS A 10 -6.00 -2.30 -0.96
CA HIS A 10 -4.83 -2.96 -1.54
C HIS A 10 -5.19 -3.93 -2.66
N SER A 11 -5.94 -3.47 -3.67
CA SER A 11 -6.43 -4.33 -4.76
C SER A 11 -5.31 -5.05 -5.53
N GLU A 12 -4.13 -4.44 -5.66
CA GLU A 12 -2.98 -5.03 -6.37
C GLU A 12 -2.24 -6.08 -5.51
N CYS A 13 -2.22 -5.91 -4.19
CA CYS A 13 -1.53 -6.81 -3.26
C CYS A 13 -2.44 -7.88 -2.62
N LEU A 14 -3.74 -7.86 -2.92
CA LEU A 14 -4.76 -8.70 -2.29
C LEU A 14 -4.40 -10.19 -2.29
N LYS A 15 -3.87 -10.71 -3.40
CA LYS A 15 -3.47 -12.12 -3.53
C LYS A 15 -2.39 -12.52 -2.51
N ILE A 16 -1.43 -11.64 -2.23
CA ILE A 16 -0.35 -11.90 -1.27
C ILE A 16 -0.89 -11.81 0.16
N ILE A 17 -1.84 -10.91 0.41
CA ILE A 17 -2.55 -10.80 1.69
C ILE A 17 -3.30 -12.11 1.97
N GLU A 18 -4.07 -12.61 1.02
CA GLU A 18 -4.79 -13.90 1.14
C GLU A 18 -3.84 -15.06 1.42
N GLN A 19 -2.69 -15.12 0.72
CA GLN A 19 -1.66 -16.14 0.98
C GLN A 19 -1.08 -16.04 2.40
N LEU A 20 -0.85 -14.82 2.89
CA LEU A 20 -0.35 -14.60 4.25
C LEU A 20 -1.39 -15.02 5.28
N HIS A 21 -2.67 -14.70 5.05
CA HIS A 21 -3.78 -15.13 5.90
C HIS A 21 -3.87 -16.65 5.97
N ARG A 22 -3.85 -17.32 4.81
CA ARG A 22 -3.85 -18.78 4.74
C ARG A 22 -2.67 -19.40 5.48
N CYS A 23 -1.46 -18.85 5.33
CA CYS A 23 -0.28 -19.32 6.06
C CYS A 23 -0.45 -19.16 7.58
N HIS A 24 -1.07 -18.07 8.05
CA HIS A 24 -1.35 -17.86 9.47
C HIS A 24 -2.44 -18.79 10.02
N GLU A 25 -3.41 -19.18 9.20
CA GLU A 25 -4.46 -20.15 9.55
C GLU A 25 -3.90 -21.59 9.62
N GLU A 26 -3.06 -21.97 8.66
CA GLU A 26 -2.41 -23.29 8.62
C GLU A 26 -1.33 -23.44 9.72
N HIS A 27 -0.75 -22.33 10.18
CA HIS A 27 0.36 -22.32 11.13
C HIS A 27 0.16 -21.35 12.31
N PRO A 28 -0.85 -21.56 13.17
CA PRO A 28 -1.22 -20.62 14.22
C PRO A 28 -0.13 -20.39 15.28
N VAL A 29 0.70 -21.40 15.56
CA VAL A 29 1.85 -21.29 16.49
C VAL A 29 3.12 -20.92 15.74
N SER A 30 3.41 -21.59 14.62
CA SER A 30 4.64 -21.40 13.85
C SER A 30 4.71 -20.05 13.11
N LYS A 31 3.59 -19.33 12.97
CA LYS A 31 3.60 -17.92 12.49
C LYS A 31 4.45 -17.02 13.39
N PHE A 32 4.49 -17.28 14.70
CA PHE A 32 5.31 -16.52 15.65
C PHE A 32 6.79 -16.89 15.57
N LEU A 33 7.10 -18.09 15.08
CA LEU A 33 8.47 -18.55 14.80
C LEU A 33 8.99 -18.08 13.44
N GLY A 34 8.18 -17.35 12.66
CA GLY A 34 8.58 -16.77 11.39
C GLY A 34 8.35 -17.65 10.15
N LYS A 35 7.57 -18.73 10.26
CA LYS A 35 7.21 -19.63 9.14
C LYS A 35 6.66 -18.90 7.91
N CYS A 36 5.95 -17.80 8.11
CA CYS A 36 5.31 -17.01 7.05
C CYS A 36 6.08 -15.73 6.67
N ASN A 37 7.34 -15.58 7.12
CA ASN A 37 8.10 -14.33 6.93
C ASN A 37 8.45 -14.03 5.47
N ASP A 38 8.59 -15.05 4.62
CA ASP A 38 8.89 -14.85 3.20
C ASP A 38 7.69 -14.22 2.47
N ILE A 39 6.48 -14.73 2.74
CA ILE A 39 5.23 -14.16 2.22
C ILE A 39 5.06 -12.74 2.75
N LYS A 40 5.35 -12.52 4.04
CA LYS A 40 5.32 -11.17 4.64
C LYS A 40 6.32 -10.22 3.99
N ARG A 41 7.50 -10.69 3.59
CA ARG A 41 8.51 -9.90 2.87
C ARG A 41 8.00 -9.52 1.48
N ALA A 42 7.42 -10.46 0.74
CA ALA A 42 6.80 -10.18 -0.55
C ALA A 42 5.65 -9.15 -0.43
N LEU A 43 4.81 -9.29 0.61
CA LEU A 43 3.75 -8.34 0.88
C LEU A 43 4.30 -6.93 1.14
N ASN A 44 5.35 -6.80 1.95
CA ASN A 44 5.96 -5.50 2.23
C ASN A 44 6.51 -4.81 0.96
N VAL A 45 7.07 -5.57 0.03
CA VAL A 45 7.54 -5.04 -1.26
C VAL A 45 6.36 -4.50 -2.06
N CYS A 46 5.30 -5.30 -2.19
CA CYS A 46 4.09 -4.89 -2.92
C CYS A 46 3.46 -3.62 -2.32
N LEU A 47 3.28 -3.58 -1.00
CA LEU A 47 2.71 -2.42 -0.30
C LEU A 47 3.57 -1.15 -0.48
N LYS A 48 4.90 -1.31 -0.53
CA LYS A 48 5.82 -0.20 -0.76
C LYS A 48 5.67 0.37 -2.17
N GLU A 49 5.53 -0.48 -3.17
CA GLU A 49 5.31 -0.06 -4.56
C GLU A 49 3.96 0.66 -4.72
N GLU A 50 2.92 0.13 -4.08
CA GLU A 50 1.60 0.75 -4.07
C GLU A 50 1.62 2.14 -3.42
N ASP A 51 2.27 2.28 -2.26
CA ASP A 51 2.43 3.56 -1.58
C ASP A 51 3.20 4.57 -2.45
N LEU A 52 4.29 4.14 -3.10
CA LEU A 52 5.02 4.99 -4.04
C LEU A 52 4.16 5.44 -5.23
N ARG A 53 3.26 4.59 -5.73
CA ARG A 53 2.32 4.94 -6.81
C ARG A 53 1.30 5.97 -6.33
N LYS A 54 0.70 5.76 -5.15
CA LYS A 54 -0.25 6.70 -4.53
C LYS A 54 0.42 8.07 -4.28
N ARG A 55 1.62 8.09 -3.70
CA ARG A 55 2.39 9.32 -3.48
C ARG A 55 2.67 10.08 -4.77
N ARG A 56 3.05 9.39 -5.85
CA ARG A 56 3.27 10.01 -7.17
C ARG A 56 2.00 10.67 -7.71
N LYS A 57 0.87 9.96 -7.66
CA LYS A 57 -0.45 10.52 -8.09
C LYS A 57 -0.83 11.74 -7.26
N ASN A 58 -0.74 11.65 -5.93
CA ASN A 58 -1.07 12.75 -5.03
C ASN A 58 -0.18 13.98 -5.29
N LEU A 59 1.12 13.77 -5.57
CA LEU A 59 2.04 14.84 -5.91
C LEU A 59 1.65 15.51 -7.24
N GLU A 60 1.28 14.73 -8.26
CA GLU A 60 0.84 15.27 -9.55
C GLU A 60 -0.46 16.08 -9.40
N GLU A 61 -1.44 15.55 -8.66
CA GLU A 61 -2.70 16.24 -8.38
C GLU A 61 -2.47 17.52 -7.56
N ALA A 62 -1.60 17.48 -6.55
CA ALA A 62 -1.25 18.66 -5.77
C ALA A 62 -0.59 19.74 -6.63
N ARG A 63 0.31 19.35 -7.55
CA ARG A 63 0.92 20.27 -8.51
C ARG A 63 -0.12 20.88 -9.45
N ARG A 64 -1.04 20.07 -9.98
CA ARG A 64 -2.15 20.56 -10.84
C ARG A 64 -3.04 21.54 -10.10
N LYS A 65 -3.45 21.23 -8.86
CA LYS A 65 -4.26 22.11 -8.01
C LYS A 65 -3.53 23.41 -7.69
N ARG A 66 -2.23 23.36 -7.38
CA ARG A 66 -1.41 24.54 -7.11
C ARG A 66 -1.29 25.46 -8.33
N LYS A 67 -1.09 24.91 -9.53
CA LYS A 67 -1.06 25.70 -10.78
C LYS A 67 -2.39 26.41 -11.01
N LYS A 68 -3.51 25.69 -10.92
CA LYS A 68 -4.86 26.28 -11.06
C LYS A 68 -5.13 27.39 -10.06
N LEU A 69 -4.69 27.22 -8.80
CA LEU A 69 -4.83 28.26 -7.78
C LEU A 69 -3.97 29.47 -8.10
N GLN A 70 -2.73 29.27 -8.58
CA GLN A 70 -1.86 30.36 -8.97
C GLN A 70 -2.42 31.15 -10.16
N GLU A 71 -2.94 30.46 -11.19
CA GLU A 71 -3.63 31.09 -12.32
C GLU A 71 -4.81 31.92 -11.80
N PHE A 72 -5.71 31.31 -11.01
CA PHE A 72 -6.86 31.99 -10.43
C PHE A 72 -6.49 33.25 -9.62
N CYS A 73 -5.43 33.21 -8.82
CA CYS A 73 -4.96 34.36 -8.04
C CYS A 73 -4.17 35.41 -8.85
N SER A 74 -3.79 35.12 -10.10
CA SER A 74 -3.04 36.06 -10.96
C SER A 74 -3.94 36.82 -11.93
N ASP A 75 -5.17 36.34 -12.13
CA ASP A 75 -6.21 36.95 -12.97
C ASP A 75 -7.06 38.01 -12.23
N GLU A 76 -6.78 38.27 -10.94
CA GLU A 76 -7.41 39.27 -10.07
C GLU A 76 -6.42 40.40 -9.77
#